data_AF-A0A6C0EJJ5-F1
#
_entry.id   AF-A0A6C0EJJ5-F1
#
_cell.length_a   1.000
_cell.length_b   1.000
_cell.length_c   1.000
_cell.angle_alpha   90.00
_cell.angle_beta   90.00
_cell.angle_gamma   90.00
#
_symmetry.space_group_name_H-M   'P 1'
#
loop_
_entity.id
_entity.type
_entity.pdbx_description
1 polymer ?
#
loop_
_entity_poly.entity_id
_entity_poly.type
_entity_poly.pdbx_seq_one_letter_code
_entity_poly.pdbx_strand_id
1 'polypeptide(L)'
;MIGVINVVDSMIAREVHCGCYLNAGSEVAVASTKSFTSMVVVLSLIAIYFSQLHLINESVRKQYISDVCKLPDNVEQSIKHCNNALDKYVDIYTHSNNMFILGKSKEAAVAKEITYIHAEGYSSSSLKQGPFTLLNKHFPVILLAPNNEFYHKSLNIYEEIKSREAPNIIYYR
;
A
#
# COMPACT_ATOMS: atom_id res chain seq x y z
N MET A 1 1.12 -2.02 -27.57
CA MET A 1 0.55 -1.72 -26.23
C MET A 1 0.45 -3.00 -25.42
N ILE A 2 0.93 -3.03 -24.17
CA ILE A 2 0.86 -4.20 -23.28
C ILE A 2 -0.26 -3.98 -22.26
N GLY A 3 -1.19 -4.93 -22.14
CA GLY A 3 -2.27 -4.89 -21.15
C GLY A 3 -1.94 -5.71 -19.89
N VAL A 4 -2.34 -5.20 -18.73
CA VAL A 4 -2.38 -5.96 -17.47
C VAL A 4 -3.82 -5.92 -16.95
N ILE A 5 -4.55 -7.02 -17.10
CA ILE A 5 -6.03 -7.01 -17.13
C ILE A 5 -6.58 -8.13 -16.25
N ASN A 6 -7.63 -7.89 -15.47
CA ASN A 6 -8.27 -8.96 -14.69
C ASN A 6 -9.37 -9.71 -15.47
N VAL A 7 -10.18 -8.98 -16.22
CA VAL A 7 -11.36 -9.52 -16.91
C VAL A 7 -10.98 -10.03 -18.30
N VAL A 8 -11.08 -11.36 -18.46
CA VAL A 8 -10.89 -12.05 -19.74
C VAL A 8 -11.90 -11.55 -20.76
N ASP A 9 -11.43 -11.29 -21.98
CA ASP A 9 -12.25 -10.82 -23.10
C ASP A 9 -13.02 -9.51 -22.83
N SER A 10 -12.46 -8.65 -21.97
CA SER A 10 -12.91 -7.25 -21.88
C SER A 10 -12.55 -6.48 -23.15
N MET A 11 -13.21 -5.33 -23.39
CA MET A 11 -12.91 -4.48 -24.54
C MET A 11 -11.41 -4.12 -24.62
N ILE A 12 -10.82 -3.72 -23.49
CA ILE A 12 -9.39 -3.41 -23.41
C ILE A 12 -8.54 -4.65 -23.73
N ALA A 13 -8.94 -5.84 -23.31
CA ALA A 13 -8.21 -7.07 -23.62
C ALA A 13 -8.17 -7.38 -25.13
N ARG A 14 -9.20 -6.97 -25.88
CA ARG A 14 -9.24 -7.12 -27.34
C ARG A 14 -8.47 -6.04 -28.11
N GLU A 15 -8.19 -4.89 -27.49
CA GLU A 15 -7.50 -3.76 -28.13
C GLU A 15 -5.99 -3.74 -27.88
N VAL A 16 -5.51 -4.41 -26.84
CA VAL A 16 -4.07 -4.51 -26.55
C VAL A 16 -3.37 -5.49 -27.50
N HIS A 17 -2.10 -5.24 -27.78
CA HIS A 17 -1.33 -6.09 -28.71
C HIS A 17 -0.86 -7.39 -28.05
N CYS A 18 -0.60 -7.32 -26.75
CA CYS A 18 -0.26 -8.44 -25.89
C CYS A 18 -0.51 -8.04 -24.44
N GLY A 19 -0.41 -8.99 -23.50
CA GLY A 19 -0.64 -8.68 -22.09
C GLY A 19 -0.63 -9.91 -21.18
N CYS A 20 -0.88 -9.67 -19.90
CA CYS A 20 -1.02 -10.69 -18.88
C CYS A 20 -2.35 -10.52 -18.14
N TYR A 21 -3.01 -11.64 -17.87
CA TYR A 21 -4.18 -11.67 -17.00
C TYR A 21 -3.77 -11.73 -15.53
N LEU A 22 -4.47 -11.00 -14.67
CA LEU A 22 -4.21 -10.98 -13.22
C LEU A 22 -4.60 -12.28 -12.53
N ASN A 23 -5.63 -12.96 -13.04
CA ASN A 23 -6.24 -14.13 -12.39
C ASN A 23 -6.68 -13.88 -10.94
N ALA A 24 -7.10 -12.65 -10.61
CA ALA A 24 -7.54 -12.29 -9.26
C ALA A 24 -8.98 -12.77 -8.95
N GLY A 25 -9.67 -13.34 -9.94
CA GLY A 25 -11.09 -13.69 -9.87
C GLY A 25 -12.00 -12.45 -9.87
N SER A 26 -13.31 -12.67 -9.71
CA SER A 26 -14.30 -11.59 -9.69
C SER A 26 -14.19 -10.75 -8.41
N GLU A 27 -14.02 -9.45 -8.53
CA GLU A 27 -14.05 -8.51 -7.42
C GLU A 27 -15.43 -7.87 -7.32
N VAL A 28 -16.15 -8.15 -6.23
CA VAL A 28 -17.53 -7.66 -6.00
C VAL A 28 -17.53 -6.37 -5.19
N ALA A 29 -16.51 -6.17 -4.36
CA ALA A 29 -16.33 -4.94 -3.61
C ALA A 29 -16.06 -3.77 -4.56
N VAL A 30 -16.57 -2.59 -4.20
CA VAL A 30 -16.34 -1.35 -4.96
C VAL A 30 -14.86 -0.96 -4.93
N ALA A 31 -14.22 -1.11 -3.77
CA ALA A 31 -12.80 -0.86 -3.62
C ALA A 31 -11.95 -2.03 -4.14
N SER A 32 -10.89 -1.70 -4.87
CA SER A 32 -9.95 -2.71 -5.37
C SER A 32 -9.04 -3.22 -4.26
N THR A 33 -9.01 -4.55 -4.07
CA THR A 33 -8.21 -5.23 -3.05
C THR A 33 -7.28 -6.25 -3.72
N LYS A 34 -7.79 -7.44 -4.04
CA LYS A 34 -7.04 -8.53 -4.67
C LYS A 34 -6.60 -8.18 -6.09
N SER A 35 -7.39 -7.39 -6.84
CA SER A 35 -6.98 -6.97 -8.18
C SER A 35 -5.76 -6.05 -8.12
N PHE A 36 -5.72 -5.14 -7.14
CA PHE A 36 -4.58 -4.24 -6.95
C PHE A 36 -3.32 -5.02 -6.59
N THR A 37 -3.38 -5.90 -5.58
CA THR A 37 -2.21 -6.69 -5.17
C THR A 37 -1.74 -7.64 -6.28
N SER A 38 -2.67 -8.29 -6.99
CA SER A 38 -2.35 -9.14 -8.14
C SER A 38 -1.69 -8.33 -9.26
N MET A 39 -2.13 -7.09 -9.49
CA MET A 39 -1.51 -6.20 -10.47
C MET A 39 -0.06 -5.87 -10.12
N VAL A 40 0.22 -5.56 -8.85
CA VAL A 40 1.59 -5.31 -8.39
C VAL A 40 2.46 -6.55 -8.62
N VAL A 41 1.97 -7.74 -8.29
CA VAL A 41 2.70 -9.01 -8.51
C VAL A 41 2.98 -9.23 -10.00
N VAL A 42 1.97 -9.07 -10.87
CA VAL A 42 2.15 -9.26 -12.32
C VAL A 42 3.13 -8.24 -12.90
N LEU A 43 3.06 -6.97 -12.50
CA LEU A 43 4.02 -5.95 -12.93
C LEU A 43 5.45 -6.27 -12.45
N SER A 44 5.62 -6.78 -11.23
CA SER A 44 6.90 -7.26 -10.72
C SER A 44 7.44 -8.43 -11.54
N LEU A 45 6.61 -9.40 -11.91
CA LEU A 45 6.99 -10.53 -12.76
C LEU A 45 7.39 -10.08 -14.17
N ILE A 46 6.66 -9.12 -14.75
CA ILE A 46 7.01 -8.52 -16.04
C ILE A 46 8.38 -7.83 -15.96
N ALA A 47 8.66 -7.09 -14.87
CA ALA A 47 9.97 -6.47 -14.67
C ALA A 47 11.11 -7.51 -14.55
N ILE A 48 10.88 -8.60 -13.81
CA ILE A 48 11.83 -9.72 -13.70
C ILE A 48 12.08 -10.36 -15.07
N TYR A 49 11.02 -10.57 -15.87
CA TYR A 49 11.12 -11.12 -17.22
C TYR A 49 11.98 -10.26 -18.13
N PHE A 50 11.76 -8.94 -18.19
CA PHE A 50 12.61 -8.04 -18.97
C PHE A 50 14.06 -8.03 -18.47
N SER A 51 14.26 -8.03 -17.14
CA SER A 51 15.60 -8.12 -16.54
C SER A 51 16.31 -9.42 -16.93
N GLN A 52 15.57 -10.52 -17.11
CA GLN A 52 16.11 -11.80 -17.58
C GLN A 52 16.46 -11.76 -19.07
N LEU A 53 15.58 -11.20 -19.92
CA LEU A 53 15.85 -11.04 -21.36
C LEU A 53 17.13 -10.25 -21.63
N HIS A 54 17.39 -9.22 -20.83
CA HIS A 54 18.59 -8.39 -20.94
C HIS A 54 19.79 -8.92 -20.14
N LEU A 55 19.65 -10.07 -19.46
CA LEU A 55 20.71 -10.69 -18.65
C LEU A 55 21.29 -9.77 -17.55
N ILE A 56 20.51 -8.83 -17.03
CA ILE A 56 20.93 -7.88 -15.97
C ILE A 56 20.35 -8.25 -14.61
N ASN A 57 21.07 -7.92 -13.53
CA ASN A 57 20.59 -8.05 -12.14
C ASN A 57 20.24 -9.48 -11.69
N GLU A 58 21.01 -10.49 -12.10
CA GLU A 58 20.70 -11.91 -11.79
C GLU A 58 20.41 -12.19 -10.32
N SER A 59 21.29 -11.73 -9.42
CA SER A 59 21.14 -11.93 -7.97
C SER A 59 19.83 -11.32 -7.46
N VAL A 60 19.49 -10.12 -7.95
CA VAL A 60 18.26 -9.40 -7.59
C VAL A 60 17.03 -10.13 -8.13
N ARG A 61 17.07 -10.66 -9.37
CA ARG A 61 15.97 -11.47 -9.92
C ARG A 61 15.71 -12.72 -9.07
N LYS A 62 16.76 -13.46 -8.70
CA LYS A 62 16.65 -14.65 -7.85
C LYS A 62 16.02 -14.32 -6.49
N GLN A 63 16.43 -13.19 -5.90
CA GLN A 63 15.84 -12.70 -4.66
C GLN A 63 14.35 -12.39 -4.81
N TYR A 64 13.96 -11.59 -5.80
CA TYR A 64 12.55 -11.26 -6.02
C TYR A 64 11.67 -12.47 -6.32
N ILE A 65 12.17 -13.45 -7.09
CA ILE A 65 11.44 -14.70 -7.34
C ILE A 65 11.20 -15.45 -6.03
N SER A 66 12.24 -15.58 -5.18
CA SER A 66 12.13 -16.18 -3.85
C SER A 66 11.10 -15.46 -2.98
N ASP A 67 11.11 -14.13 -3.01
CA ASP A 67 10.18 -13.31 -2.22
C ASP A 67 8.74 -13.42 -2.70
N VAL A 68 8.50 -13.47 -4.03
CA VAL A 68 7.17 -13.70 -4.61
C VAL A 68 6.64 -15.09 -4.21
N CYS A 69 7.48 -16.12 -4.18
CA CYS A 69 7.08 -17.46 -3.72
C CYS A 69 6.64 -17.48 -2.26
N LYS A 70 7.25 -16.65 -1.40
CA LYS A 70 6.90 -16.54 0.04
C LYS A 70 5.73 -15.58 0.30
N LEU A 71 5.33 -14.81 -0.70
CA LEU A 71 4.31 -13.77 -0.55
C LEU A 71 2.96 -14.29 -0.03
N PRO A 72 2.42 -15.45 -0.48
CA PRO A 72 1.17 -15.98 0.06
C PRO A 72 1.22 -16.20 1.57
N ASP A 73 2.27 -16.84 2.07
CA ASP A 73 2.47 -17.10 3.50
C ASP A 73 2.61 -15.80 4.28
N ASN A 74 3.37 -14.84 3.75
CA ASN A 74 3.56 -13.51 4.37
C ASN A 74 2.24 -12.73 4.46
N VAL A 75 1.40 -12.80 3.42
CA VAL A 75 0.07 -12.17 3.40
C VAL A 75 -0.85 -12.84 4.41
N GLU A 76 -0.86 -14.18 4.48
CA GLU A 76 -1.68 -14.90 5.47
C GLU A 76 -1.29 -14.54 6.91
N GLN A 77 0.02 -14.52 7.20
CA GLN A 77 0.52 -14.11 8.51
C GLN A 77 0.16 -12.66 8.84
N SER A 78 0.28 -11.76 7.86
CA SER A 78 -0.08 -10.34 8.02
C SER A 78 -1.57 -10.18 8.34
N ILE A 79 -2.45 -10.87 7.61
CA ILE A 79 -3.91 -10.84 7.87
C ILE A 79 -4.23 -11.36 9.28
N LYS A 80 -3.63 -12.50 9.69
CA LYS A 80 -3.82 -13.06 11.04
C LYS A 80 -3.37 -12.08 12.13
N HIS A 81 -2.23 -11.42 11.93
CA HIS A 81 -1.73 -10.43 12.88
C HIS A 81 -2.64 -9.22 12.98
N CYS A 82 -3.06 -8.68 11.83
CA CYS A 82 -3.94 -7.52 11.75
C CYS A 82 -5.30 -7.78 12.41
N ASN A 83 -5.94 -8.93 12.16
CA ASN A 83 -7.25 -9.24 12.76
C ASN A 83 -7.22 -9.20 14.28
N ASN A 84 -6.12 -9.59 14.91
CA ASN A 84 -5.99 -9.53 16.38
C ASN A 84 -5.63 -8.13 16.91
N ALA A 85 -5.05 -7.28 16.06
CA ALA A 85 -4.48 -6.01 16.47
C ALA A 85 -5.35 -4.79 16.12
N LEU A 86 -6.25 -4.91 15.15
CA LEU A 86 -7.01 -3.79 14.60
C LEU A 86 -8.19 -3.34 15.47
N ASP A 87 -8.84 -4.24 16.22
CA ASP A 87 -10.05 -3.93 17.00
C ASP A 87 -9.87 -2.73 17.94
N LYS A 88 -8.71 -2.66 18.61
CA LYS A 88 -8.37 -1.55 19.53
C LYS A 88 -8.20 -0.19 18.84
N TYR A 89 -8.08 -0.18 17.52
CA TYR A 89 -7.92 1.03 16.72
C TYR A 89 -9.20 1.43 15.97
N VAL A 90 -10.22 0.57 15.89
CA VAL A 90 -11.44 0.89 15.12
C VAL A 90 -12.17 2.11 15.69
N ASP A 91 -12.30 2.20 17.01
CA ASP A 91 -12.99 3.31 17.69
C ASP A 91 -12.36 4.67 17.41
N ILE A 92 -11.03 4.69 17.26
CA ILE A 92 -10.24 5.88 16.96
C ILE A 92 -10.64 6.54 15.63
N TYR A 93 -10.95 5.73 14.61
CA TYR A 93 -11.26 6.24 13.26
C TYR A 93 -12.76 6.41 13.03
N THR A 94 -13.60 5.62 13.71
CA THR A 94 -15.06 5.63 13.53
C THR A 94 -15.71 6.98 13.83
N HIS A 95 -15.10 7.78 14.71
CA HIS A 95 -15.58 9.12 15.08
C HIS A 95 -14.88 10.27 14.36
N SER A 96 -14.01 9.97 13.39
CA SER A 96 -13.24 10.97 12.65
C SER A 96 -13.80 11.21 11.26
N ASN A 97 -13.91 12.47 10.85
CA ASN A 97 -14.34 12.85 9.49
C ASN A 97 -13.17 12.90 8.50
N ASN A 98 -11.94 13.11 9.01
CA ASN A 98 -10.73 13.25 8.21
C ASN A 98 -9.62 12.42 8.84
N MET A 99 -8.72 11.89 8.01
CA MET A 99 -7.53 11.20 8.48
C MET A 99 -6.37 11.34 7.49
N PHE A 100 -5.14 11.16 7.97
CA PHE A 100 -3.97 11.04 7.10
C PHE A 100 -3.41 9.63 7.12
N ILE A 101 -2.95 9.20 5.96
CA ILE A 101 -2.09 8.03 5.81
C ILE A 101 -0.75 8.51 5.31
N LEU A 102 0.26 8.33 6.13
CA LEU A 102 1.61 8.81 5.91
C LEU A 102 2.51 7.62 5.68
N GLY A 103 3.30 7.69 4.63
CA GLY A 103 4.33 6.71 4.30
C GLY A 103 5.32 7.36 3.36
N LYS A 104 6.31 6.61 2.88
CA LYS A 104 7.06 7.05 1.70
C LYS A 104 6.15 6.92 0.47
N SER A 105 6.44 7.69 -0.58
CA SER A 105 5.59 7.93 -1.75
C SER A 105 4.85 6.73 -2.38
N LYS A 106 5.33 5.49 -2.23
CA LYS A 106 4.65 4.28 -2.74
C LYS A 106 3.71 3.61 -1.73
N GLU A 107 3.91 3.83 -0.44
CA GLU A 107 3.17 3.17 0.64
C GLU A 107 1.88 3.91 1.01
N ALA A 108 1.85 5.24 0.83
CA ALA A 108 0.72 6.09 1.25
C ALA A 108 -0.50 6.07 0.31
N ALA A 109 -0.41 5.41 -0.85
CA ALA A 109 -1.36 5.59 -1.97
C ALA A 109 -2.69 4.81 -1.85
N VAL A 110 -2.93 4.04 -0.78
CA VAL A 110 -3.94 2.95 -0.81
C VAL A 110 -5.03 3.06 0.28
N ALA A 111 -5.59 4.24 0.56
CA ALA A 111 -6.90 4.26 1.22
C ALA A 111 -7.76 5.43 0.79
N LYS A 112 -8.75 5.17 -0.06
CA LYS A 112 -9.81 6.14 -0.38
C LYS A 112 -11.14 5.52 -0.85
N GLU A 113 -11.49 4.29 -0.48
CA GLU A 113 -12.63 3.64 -1.18
C GLU A 113 -13.65 2.85 -0.36
N ILE A 114 -13.59 2.80 0.99
CA ILE A 114 -14.61 2.05 1.77
C ILE A 114 -15.23 2.86 2.91
N THR A 115 -14.48 3.77 3.53
CA THR A 115 -15.01 4.61 4.61
C THR A 115 -15.36 5.99 4.06
N TYR A 116 -16.49 6.57 4.48
CA TYR A 116 -16.85 7.99 4.21
C TYR A 116 -15.92 8.99 4.93
N ILE A 117 -14.80 8.50 5.46
CA ILE A 117 -13.75 9.30 6.08
C ILE A 117 -12.89 9.85 4.95
N HIS A 118 -12.68 11.17 4.96
CA HIS A 118 -11.76 11.80 4.01
C HIS A 118 -10.31 11.46 4.41
N ALA A 119 -9.80 10.38 3.82
CA ALA A 119 -8.44 9.89 4.06
C ALA A 119 -7.49 10.42 2.99
N GLU A 120 -6.40 11.10 3.35
CA GLU A 120 -5.40 11.56 2.38
C GLU A 120 -4.04 10.88 2.58
N GLY A 121 -3.52 10.33 1.49
CA GLY A 121 -2.19 9.76 1.41
C GLY A 121 -1.14 10.83 1.14
N TYR A 122 -0.20 11.04 2.06
CA TYR A 122 0.93 11.93 1.84
C TYR A 122 2.25 11.22 1.94
N SER A 123 3.20 11.64 1.09
CA SER A 123 4.60 11.37 1.38
C SER A 123 4.95 12.04 2.70
N SER A 124 5.60 11.31 3.58
CA SER A 124 6.02 11.86 4.86
C SER A 124 6.97 13.07 4.73
N SER A 125 7.62 13.21 3.57
CA SER A 125 8.41 14.39 3.20
C SER A 125 7.60 15.63 2.80
N SER A 126 6.36 15.49 2.32
CA SER A 126 5.51 16.62 1.86
C SER A 126 4.66 17.22 2.97
N LEU A 127 4.58 16.56 4.13
CA LEU A 127 3.85 17.00 5.31
C LEU A 127 4.12 18.46 5.69
N LYS A 128 5.38 18.89 5.62
CA LYS A 128 5.81 20.25 6.00
C LYS A 128 5.38 21.35 5.04
N GLN A 129 4.89 21.01 3.85
CA GLN A 129 4.50 21.98 2.82
C GLN A 129 3.07 22.53 3.00
N GLY A 130 2.33 22.06 4.01
CA GLY A 130 0.96 22.50 4.26
C GLY A 130 0.16 21.56 5.16
N PRO A 131 0.09 20.25 4.85
CA PRO A 131 -0.76 19.30 5.57
C PRO A 131 -0.52 19.25 7.09
N PHE A 132 0.68 19.62 7.55
CA PHE A 132 1.03 19.71 8.97
C PHE A 132 0.12 20.63 9.80
N THR A 133 -0.48 21.67 9.19
CA THR A 133 -1.32 22.63 9.90
C THR A 133 -2.69 22.06 10.28
N LEU A 134 -3.10 20.96 9.66
CA LEU A 134 -4.40 20.32 9.89
C LEU A 134 -4.39 19.34 11.09
N LEU A 135 -3.20 18.95 11.56
CA LEU A 135 -3.04 18.02 12.68
C LEU A 135 -3.51 18.63 14.00
N ASN A 136 -4.38 17.90 14.69
CA ASN A 136 -4.86 18.21 16.04
C ASN A 136 -5.32 16.93 16.75
N LYS A 137 -5.82 17.05 18.00
CA LYS A 137 -6.27 15.92 18.83
C LYS A 137 -7.35 15.03 18.22
N HIS A 138 -8.12 15.56 17.28
CA HIS A 138 -9.23 14.86 16.61
C HIS A 138 -8.88 14.43 15.18
N PHE A 139 -7.60 14.54 14.79
CA PHE A 139 -7.13 14.19 13.45
C PHE A 139 -6.27 12.93 13.51
N PRO A 140 -6.84 11.73 13.33
CA PRO A 140 -6.08 10.49 13.40
C PRO A 140 -5.15 10.32 12.20
N VAL A 141 -4.03 9.64 12.43
CA VAL A 141 -2.94 9.50 11.46
C VAL A 141 -2.43 8.07 11.46
N ILE A 142 -2.44 7.40 10.31
CA ILE A 142 -1.75 6.12 10.13
C ILE A 142 -0.35 6.43 9.60
N LEU A 143 0.70 5.95 10.27
CA LEU A 143 2.08 6.10 9.81
C LEU A 143 2.67 4.74 9.47
N LEU A 144 2.93 4.52 8.19
CA LEU A 144 3.61 3.34 7.66
C LEU A 144 5.12 3.53 7.84
N ALA A 145 5.72 2.69 8.70
CA ALA A 145 7.12 2.80 9.08
C ALA A 145 7.83 1.43 8.94
N PRO A 146 7.97 0.91 7.71
CA PRO A 146 8.63 -0.37 7.49
C PRO A 146 10.05 -0.36 8.05
N ASN A 147 10.50 -1.50 8.59
CA ASN A 147 11.84 -1.67 9.13
C ASN A 147 12.91 -1.71 8.02
N ASN A 148 13.17 -0.56 7.41
CA ASN A 148 14.16 -0.36 6.35
C ASN A 148 15.04 0.87 6.65
N GLU A 149 15.88 1.26 5.70
CA GLU A 149 16.78 2.41 5.82
C GLU A 149 16.08 3.76 6.12
N PHE A 150 14.76 3.86 5.92
CA PHE A 150 13.96 5.06 6.18
C PHE A 150 13.30 5.06 7.56
N TYR A 151 13.42 3.99 8.34
CA TYR A 151 12.81 3.83 9.66
C TYR A 151 13.08 5.04 10.59
N HIS A 152 14.33 5.48 10.66
CA HIS A 152 14.70 6.65 11.49
C HIS A 152 14.02 7.94 11.03
N LYS A 153 13.77 8.11 9.72
CA LYS A 153 13.03 9.27 9.22
C LYS A 153 11.56 9.19 9.62
N SER A 154 10.96 8.00 9.52
CA SER A 154 9.59 7.74 9.98
C SER A 154 9.44 7.99 11.48
N LEU A 155 10.44 7.64 12.31
CA LEU A 155 10.45 7.97 13.74
C LEU A 155 10.48 9.47 14.01
N ASN A 156 11.26 10.25 13.26
CA ASN A 156 11.26 11.70 13.42
C ASN A 156 9.87 12.27 13.11
N ILE A 157 9.22 11.79 12.05
CA ILE A 157 7.85 12.19 11.69
C ILE A 157 6.85 11.79 12.77
N TYR A 158 6.99 10.59 13.36
CA TYR A 158 6.19 10.15 14.50
C TYR A 158 6.27 11.13 15.67
N GLU A 159 7.48 11.51 16.09
CA GLU A 159 7.67 12.46 17.21
C GLU A 159 7.11 13.85 16.87
N GLU A 160 7.27 14.32 15.63
CA GLU A 160 6.68 15.58 15.19
C GLU A 160 5.14 15.54 15.25
N ILE A 161 4.49 14.44 14.83
CA ILE A 161 3.03 14.28 14.91
C ILE A 161 2.58 14.20 16.38
N LYS A 162 3.29 13.42 17.20
CA LYS A 162 3.01 13.24 18.62
C LYS A 162 3.10 14.56 19.40
N SER A 163 4.04 15.43 19.05
CA SER A 163 4.19 16.76 19.66
C SER A 163 2.96 17.65 19.48
N ARG A 164 2.07 17.33 18.53
CA ARG A 164 0.82 18.04 18.26
C ARG A 164 -0.42 17.37 18.85
N GLU A 165 -0.22 16.43 19.77
CA GLU A 165 -1.28 15.73 20.50
C GLU A 165 -2.23 14.93 19.59
N ALA A 166 -1.83 14.61 18.36
CA ALA A 166 -2.54 13.67 17.50
C ALA A 166 -2.40 12.25 18.13
N PRO A 167 -3.46 11.70 18.75
CA PRO A 167 -3.30 10.62 19.73
C PRO A 167 -3.17 9.21 19.14
N ASN A 168 -3.24 9.10 17.82
CA ASN A 168 -3.80 7.92 17.17
C ASN A 168 -2.90 7.39 16.06
N ILE A 169 -1.61 7.20 16.37
CA ILE A 169 -0.62 6.72 15.42
C ILE A 169 -0.55 5.19 15.47
N ILE A 170 -1.07 4.54 14.42
CA ILE A 170 -0.75 3.12 14.18
C ILE A 170 0.65 3.05 13.61
N TYR A 171 1.54 2.41 14.35
CA TYR A 171 2.90 2.11 13.95
C TYR A 171 2.95 0.69 13.37
N TYR A 172 3.02 0.57 12.05
CA TYR A 172 3.18 -0.74 11.40
C TYR A 172 4.64 -0.96 11.02
N ARG A 173 5.27 -1.98 11.61
CA ARG A 173 6.67 -2.36 11.43
C ARG A 173 6.82 -3.48 10.41
#